data_AF-A0A2G6KMP0-F1
#
_entry.id   AF-A0A2G6KMP0-F1
#
_cell.length_a   1.000
_cell.length_b   1.000
_cell.length_c   1.000
_cell.angle_alpha   90.00
_cell.angle_beta   90.00
_cell.angle_gamma   90.00
#
_symmetry.space_group_name_H-M   'P 1'
#
loop_
_entity.id
_entity.type
_entity.pdbx_description
1 polymer ?
#
loop_
_entity_poly.entity_id
_entity_poly.type
_entity_poly.pdbx_seq_one_letter_code
_entity_poly.pdbx_strand_id
1 'polypeptide(L)'
;MAVVVHHSALEPLRVTLASLADAVAALSLAYPGQQFDLVLLDNSCDVRYTASVKKLLDSLSLPHNLRLNYQQTAHNGGFGHGHNRALEQVDSRYHLILNPDVELAEDALLNA
;
A
#
# COMPACT_ATOMS: atom_id res chain seq x y z
N MET A 1 -4.12 -1.12 5.84
CA MET A 1 -4.12 -1.67 4.46
C MET A 1 -2.72 -2.19 4.14
N ALA A 2 -2.59 -3.23 3.33
CA ALA A 2 -1.29 -3.83 3.00
C ALA A 2 -1.17 -4.19 1.52
N VAL A 3 -0.03 -3.87 0.93
CA VAL A 3 0.40 -4.28 -0.42
C VAL A 3 1.76 -4.96 -0.29
N VAL A 4 1.94 -6.10 -0.95
CA VAL A 4 3.23 -6.82 -1.01
C VAL A 4 3.74 -6.80 -2.44
N VAL A 5 4.99 -6.42 -2.64
CA VAL A 5 5.64 -6.37 -3.97
C VAL A 5 6.84 -7.32 -4.04
N HIS A 6 7.05 -7.95 -5.19
CA HIS A 6 8.22 -8.78 -5.48
C HIS A 6 8.52 -8.70 -6.97
N HIS A 7 9.44 -7.81 -7.36
CA HIS A 7 9.71 -7.49 -8.77
C HIS A 7 8.44 -7.10 -9.56
N SER A 8 7.43 -6.55 -8.88
CA SER A 8 6.18 -6.09 -9.47
C SER A 8 6.45 -4.91 -10.41
N ALA A 9 5.74 -4.84 -11.52
CA ALA A 9 5.87 -3.74 -12.46
C ALA A 9 5.53 -2.40 -11.76
N LEU A 10 6.39 -1.40 -11.98
CA LEU A 10 6.29 -0.13 -11.26
C LEU A 10 5.09 0.70 -11.69
N GLU A 11 4.72 0.66 -12.97
CA GLU A 11 3.61 1.46 -13.48
C GLU A 11 2.25 0.99 -12.94
N PRO A 12 1.91 -0.32 -12.96
CA PRO A 12 0.73 -0.83 -12.24
C PRO A 12 0.74 -0.49 -10.75
N LEU A 13 1.89 -0.65 -10.07
CA LEU A 13 2.01 -0.27 -8.66
C LEU A 13 1.70 1.21 -8.42
N ARG A 14 2.20 2.09 -9.30
CA ARG A 14 1.90 3.52 -9.25
C ARG A 14 0.39 3.78 -9.37
N VAL A 15 -0.28 3.12 -10.31
CA VAL A 15 -1.74 3.24 -10.51
C VAL A 15 -2.51 2.72 -9.30
N THR A 16 -2.11 1.58 -8.72
CA THR A 16 -2.73 1.04 -7.50
C THR A 16 -2.60 2.00 -6.33
N LEU A 17 -1.40 2.53 -6.09
CA LEU A 17 -1.17 3.45 -4.97
C LEU A 17 -1.87 4.79 -5.17
N ALA A 18 -1.93 5.31 -6.40
CA ALA A 18 -2.65 6.54 -6.73
C ALA A 18 -4.17 6.38 -6.57
N SER A 19 -4.76 5.34 -7.17
CA SER A 19 -6.20 5.08 -7.04
C SER A 19 -6.62 4.76 -5.60
N LEU A 20 -5.74 4.11 -4.82
CA LEU A 20 -5.96 3.93 -3.39
C LEU A 20 -5.95 5.27 -2.64
N ALA A 21 -5.01 6.16 -2.97
CA ALA A 21 -4.96 7.50 -2.39
C ALA A 21 -6.25 8.30 -2.66
N ASP A 22 -6.77 8.22 -3.89
CA ASP A 22 -8.04 8.85 -4.27
C ASP A 22 -9.21 8.26 -3.48
N ALA A 23 -9.29 6.93 -3.37
CA ALA A 23 -10.34 6.27 -2.60
C ALA A 23 -10.28 6.60 -1.08
N VAL A 24 -9.07 6.75 -0.53
CA VAL A 24 -8.88 7.22 0.86
C VAL A 24 -9.30 8.67 1.00
N ALA A 25 -9.01 9.54 0.03
CA ALA A 25 -9.45 10.93 0.05
C ALA A 25 -10.99 11.02 0.08
N ALA A 26 -11.68 10.25 -0.76
CA ALA A 26 -13.15 10.17 -0.75
C ALA A 26 -13.69 9.65 0.58
N LEU A 27 -13.10 8.57 1.13
CA LEU A 27 -13.48 8.03 2.44
C LEU A 27 -13.27 9.05 3.57
N SER A 28 -12.22 9.87 3.48
CA SER A 28 -11.90 10.90 4.47
C SER A 28 -12.94 12.03 4.53
N LEU A 29 -13.68 12.27 3.44
CA LEU A 29 -14.81 13.20 3.43
C LEU A 29 -16.00 12.65 4.23
N ALA A 30 -16.25 11.35 4.14
CA ALA A 30 -17.33 10.68 4.88
C ALA A 30 -16.98 10.46 6.36
N TYR A 31 -15.70 10.28 6.68
CA TYR A 31 -15.20 10.06 8.04
C TYR A 31 -14.09 11.05 8.42
N PRO A 32 -14.41 12.34 8.64
CA PRO A 32 -13.42 13.35 8.97
C PRO A 32 -12.62 13.01 10.23
N GLY A 33 -11.30 13.17 10.16
CA GLY A 33 -10.38 12.92 11.28
C GLY A 33 -9.91 11.47 11.42
N GLN A 34 -10.45 10.53 10.63
CA GLN A 34 -9.96 9.16 10.58
C GLN A 34 -8.54 9.13 9.98
N GLN A 35 -7.65 8.37 10.64
CA GLN A 35 -6.31 8.07 10.14
C GLN A 35 -6.29 6.71 9.46
N PHE A 36 -5.45 6.60 8.43
CA PHE A 36 -5.29 5.39 7.63
C PHE A 36 -3.82 4.99 7.56
N ASP A 37 -3.54 3.70 7.68
CA ASP A 37 -2.21 3.13 7.51
C ASP A 37 -2.14 2.27 6.26
N LEU A 38 -1.10 2.48 5.47
CA LEU A 38 -0.72 1.64 4.34
C LEU A 38 0.66 1.06 4.58
N VAL A 39 0.75 -0.26 4.67
CA VAL A 39 2.04 -0.97 4.67
C VAL A 39 2.35 -1.41 3.24
N LEU A 40 3.49 -0.96 2.70
CA LEU A 40 4.05 -1.47 1.45
C LEU A 40 5.27 -2.32 1.78
N LEU A 41 5.12 -3.63 1.67
CA LEU A 41 6.19 -4.58 1.96
C LEU A 41 6.89 -5.00 0.67
N ASP A 42 8.15 -4.59 0.55
CA ASP A 42 9.06 -5.02 -0.49
C ASP A 42 9.70 -6.37 -0.13
N ASN A 43 9.21 -7.39 -0.81
CA ASN A 43 9.62 -8.77 -0.65
C ASN A 43 10.69 -9.19 -1.67
N SER A 44 11.19 -8.26 -2.50
CA SER A 44 12.10 -8.56 -3.62
C SER A 44 13.51 -8.98 -3.21
N CYS A 45 13.98 -8.53 -2.04
CA CYS A 45 15.38 -8.66 -1.62
C CYS A 45 16.39 -8.12 -2.67
N ASP A 46 15.96 -7.20 -3.55
CA ASP A 46 16.79 -6.61 -4.60
C ASP A 46 16.94 -5.09 -4.39
N VAL A 47 18.16 -4.66 -4.12
CA VAL A 47 18.51 -3.25 -3.87
C VAL A 47 18.14 -2.31 -5.01
N ARG A 48 18.20 -2.76 -6.27
CA ARG A 48 17.85 -1.93 -7.43
C ARG A 48 16.34 -1.80 -7.54
N TYR A 49 15.62 -2.89 -7.31
CA TYR A 49 14.15 -2.85 -7.28
C TYR A 49 13.65 -1.94 -6.15
N THR A 50 14.16 -2.14 -4.94
CA THR A 50 13.91 -1.25 -3.79
C THR A 50 14.15 0.21 -4.12
N ALA A 51 15.28 0.54 -4.75
CA ALA A 51 15.60 1.93 -5.10
C ALA A 51 14.57 2.52 -6.07
N SER A 52 14.09 1.72 -7.02
CA SER A 52 13.03 2.14 -7.95
C SER A 52 11.68 2.30 -7.26
N VAL A 53 11.31 1.43 -6.33
CA VAL A 53 10.08 1.57 -5.54
C VAL A 53 10.14 2.84 -4.69
N LYS A 54 11.26 3.12 -4.01
CA LYS A 54 11.42 4.35 -3.22
C LYS A 54 11.26 5.61 -4.07
N LYS A 55 11.88 5.65 -5.26
CA LYS A 55 11.70 6.76 -6.21
C LYS A 55 10.24 6.93 -6.66
N LEU A 56 9.53 5.84 -6.87
CA LEU A 56 8.09 5.89 -7.18
C LEU A 56 7.33 6.48 -6.01
N LEU A 57 7.59 6.03 -4.78
CA LEU A 57 6.94 6.55 -3.57
C LEU A 57 7.17 8.06 -3.38
N ASP A 58 8.40 8.53 -3.62
CA ASP A 58 8.75 9.96 -3.55
C ASP A 58 7.99 10.81 -4.58
N SER A 59 7.50 10.19 -5.66
CA SER A 59 6.71 10.86 -6.71
C SER A 59 5.19 10.89 -6.44
N LEU A 60 4.72 10.12 -5.45
CA LEU A 60 3.28 10.05 -5.13
C LEU A 60 2.85 11.19 -4.21
N SER A 61 1.67 11.72 -4.48
CA SER A 61 0.97 12.61 -3.55
C SER A 61 -0.06 11.80 -2.78
N LEU A 62 0.17 11.61 -1.48
CA LEU A 62 -0.74 10.88 -0.61
C LEU A 62 -1.57 11.85 0.26
N PRO A 63 -2.81 11.49 0.61
CA PRO A 63 -3.60 12.25 1.58
C PRO A 63 -2.83 12.42 2.90
N HIS A 64 -2.99 13.57 3.54
CA HIS A 64 -2.28 13.92 4.78
C HIS A 64 -2.58 12.97 5.95
N ASN A 65 -3.73 12.30 5.92
CA ASN A 65 -4.17 11.32 6.90
C ASN A 65 -3.92 9.86 6.47
N LEU A 66 -3.17 9.64 5.38
CA LEU A 66 -2.69 8.32 4.96
C LEU A 66 -1.20 8.18 5.26
N ARG A 67 -0.88 7.41 6.30
CA ARG A 67 0.51 7.10 6.66
C ARG A 67 1.01 5.90 5.87
N LEU A 68 1.97 6.13 4.98
CA LEU A 68 2.69 5.07 4.28
C LEU A 68 3.87 4.56 5.12
N ASN A 69 3.90 3.26 5.37
CA ASN A 69 4.99 2.55 6.02
C ASN A 69 5.62 1.58 5.00
N TYR A 70 6.74 1.98 4.41
CA TYR A 70 7.51 1.15 3.48
C TYR A 70 8.53 0.29 4.21
N GLN A 71 8.60 -1.00 3.85
CA GLN A 71 9.48 -1.96 4.50
C GLN A 71 10.09 -2.95 3.53
N GLN A 72 11.23 -3.51 3.93
CA GLN A 72 11.93 -4.51 3.15
C GLN A 72 12.07 -5.79 3.97
N THR A 73 11.86 -6.93 3.35
CA THR A 73 12.13 -8.23 3.99
C THR A 73 13.58 -8.66 3.76
N ALA A 74 14.16 -9.30 4.77
CA ALA A 74 15.50 -9.92 4.64
C ALA A 74 15.51 -11.16 3.74
N HIS A 75 14.36 -11.82 3.55
CA HIS A 75 14.18 -12.97 2.67
C HIS A 75 12.75 -12.98 2.11
N ASN A 76 12.59 -13.51 0.90
CA ASN A 76 11.27 -13.73 0.31
C ASN A 76 10.61 -14.99 0.91
N GLY A 77 9.67 -14.80 1.85
CA GLY A 77 8.88 -15.88 2.44
C GLY A 77 7.59 -16.22 1.67
N GLY A 78 7.37 -15.62 0.49
CA GLY A 78 6.14 -15.72 -0.29
C GLY A 78 5.10 -14.64 0.07
N PHE A 79 4.05 -14.56 -0.76
CA PHE A 79 3.02 -13.51 -0.70
C PHE A 79 2.22 -13.51 0.61
N GLY A 80 1.70 -14.67 1.02
CA GLY A 80 0.93 -14.80 2.27
C GLY A 80 1.76 -14.49 3.51
N HIS A 81 3.03 -14.92 3.53
CA HIS A 81 3.97 -14.56 4.60
C HIS A 81 4.18 -13.05 4.68
N GLY A 82 4.34 -12.39 3.53
CA GLY A 82 4.45 -10.94 3.46
C GLY A 82 3.24 -10.23 4.09
N HIS A 83 2.03 -10.64 3.73
CA HIS A 83 0.83 -10.06 4.32
C HIS A 83 0.72 -10.32 5.82
N ASN A 84 1.03 -11.52 6.31
CA ASN A 84 1.04 -11.80 7.74
C ASN A 84 2.00 -10.85 8.49
N ARG A 85 3.20 -10.62 7.96
CA ARG A 85 4.16 -9.66 8.55
C ARG A 85 3.66 -8.21 8.51
N ALA A 86 2.91 -7.83 7.48
CA ALA A 86 2.32 -6.50 7.41
C ALA A 86 1.18 -6.33 8.43
N LEU A 87 0.39 -7.39 8.67
CA LEU A 87 -0.70 -7.41 9.63
C LEU A 87 -0.21 -7.28 11.08
N GLU A 88 0.92 -7.88 11.42
CA GLU A 88 1.54 -7.80 12.75
C GLU A 88 1.91 -6.36 13.19
N GLN A 89 1.88 -5.39 12.26
CA GLN A 89 2.39 -4.04 12.48
C GLN A 89 1.30 -2.98 12.56
N VAL A 90 0.06 -3.36 12.32
CA VAL A 90 -1.07 -2.43 12.32
C VAL A 90 -2.10 -2.95 13.30
N ASP A 91 -2.45 -2.13 14.28
CA ASP A 91 -3.61 -2.38 15.13
C ASP A 91 -4.81 -1.66 14.52
N SER A 92 -5.56 -2.36 13.68
CA SER A 92 -6.73 -1.79 13.00
C SER A 92 -7.92 -2.74 13.03
N ARG A 93 -9.13 -2.18 13.07
CA ARG A 93 -10.36 -2.98 13.02
C ARG A 93 -10.56 -3.66 11.66
N TYR A 94 -10.10 -3.02 10.59
CA TYR A 94 -10.26 -3.50 9.22
C TYR A 94 -8.92 -3.50 8.50
N HIS A 95 -8.60 -4.62 7.87
CA HIS A 95 -7.37 -4.79 7.11
C HIS A 95 -7.68 -5.11 5.66
N LEU A 96 -7.49 -4.12 4.78
CA LEU A 96 -7.55 -4.35 3.34
C LEU A 96 -6.24 -4.97 2.84
N ILE A 97 -6.34 -6.10 2.17
CA ILE A 97 -5.24 -6.78 1.47
C ILE A 97 -5.38 -6.47 -0.01
N LEU A 98 -4.34 -5.90 -0.61
CA LEU A 98 -4.34 -5.49 -2.01
C LEU A 98 -3.17 -6.11 -2.78
N ASN A 99 -3.47 -6.56 -3.99
CA ASN A 99 -2.44 -6.86 -4.98
C ASN A 99 -1.83 -5.54 -5.50
N PRO A 100 -0.58 -5.55 -6.00
CA PRO A 100 0.12 -4.34 -6.44
C PRO A 100 -0.24 -3.89 -7.86
N ASP A 101 -1.28 -4.45 -8.48
CA ASP A 101 -1.63 -4.29 -9.88
C ASP A 101 -3.14 -4.10 -10.10
N VAL A 102 -3.86 -3.63 -9.08
CA VAL A 102 -5.29 -3.31 -9.15
C VAL A 102 -5.51 -1.81 -9.25
N GLU A 103 -6.57 -1.39 -9.91
CA GLU A 103 -7.03 0.00 -9.91
C GLU A 103 -8.35 0.07 -9.13
N LEU A 104 -8.40 0.95 -8.13
CA LEU A 104 -9.60 1.12 -7.31
C LEU A 104 -10.50 2.21 -7.89
N ALA A 105 -11.81 1.99 -7.84
CA ALA A 105 -12.76 3.08 -8.00
C ALA A 105 -12.66 4.04 -6.80
N GLU A 106 -12.95 5.32 -7.03
CA GLU A 106 -12.89 6.37 -6.00
C GLU A 106 -13.80 6.06 -4.79
N ASP A 107 -14.94 5.38 -5.01
CA ASP A 107 -15.88 5.00 -3.96
C ASP A 107 -15.67 3.57 -3.44
N ALA A 108 -14.61 2.86 -3.85
CA ALA A 108 -14.41 1.46 -3.50
C ALA A 108 -14.35 1.22 -1.98
N LEU A 109 -13.71 2.12 -1.22
CA LEU A 109 -13.60 1.98 0.23
C LEU A 109 -14.87 2.38 0.99
N LEU A 110 -15.76 3.16 0.38
CA LEU A 110 -17.07 3.51 0.96
C LEU A 110 -18.05 2.34 0.90
N ASN A 111 -17.84 1.41 -0.04
CA ASN A 111 -18.72 0.28 -0.34
C ASN A 111 -18.11 -1.09 0.02
N ALA A 112 -17.04 -1.11 0.82
CA ALA A 112 -16.28 -2.31 1.18
C ALA A 112 -16.89 -3.12 2.34
#